data_AF-A0A161V5M9-F1
#
_entry.id   AF-A0A161V5M9-F1
#
_cell.length_a   1.000
_cell.length_b   1.000
_cell.length_c   1.000
_cell.angle_alpha   90.00
_cell.angle_beta   90.00
_cell.angle_gamma   90.00
#
_symmetry.space_group_name_H-M   'P 1'
#
loop_
_entity.id
_entity.type
_entity.pdbx_description
1 polymer ?
#
loop_
_entity_poly.entity_id
_entity_poly.type
_entity_poly.pdbx_seq_one_letter_code
_entity_poly.pdbx_strand_id
1 'polypeptide(L)'
;MQGVWAMESNRLSVLAIVPLVLIPNDVDIGDGAGFTLIYSEKGGFFKAPCYSNFDFNGHPTIFSALIPAHRSIQAKVVIRLLSPALIYKEGDAVLQSCVKSLIASIKEAASSGKPVNMLITVRCLAFSVVTGHILRKTSGGVAQLMDGWMDTE
;
A
#
# COMPACT_ATOMS: atom_id res chain seq x y z
N MET A 1 23.98 -29.66 -18.69
CA MET A 1 24.54 -30.13 -17.41
C MET A 1 23.38 -30.60 -16.55
N GLN A 2 23.27 -31.91 -16.32
CA GLN A 2 22.26 -32.51 -15.45
C GLN A 2 22.72 -32.36 -13.99
N GLY A 3 21.94 -31.64 -13.18
CA GLY A 3 22.12 -31.59 -11.73
C GLY A 3 21.38 -32.75 -11.07
N VAL A 4 22.09 -33.52 -10.23
CA VAL A 4 21.60 -34.68 -9.50
C VAL A 4 20.74 -34.21 -8.31
N TRP A 5 19.52 -34.72 -8.20
CA TRP A 5 18.61 -34.45 -7.09
C TRP A 5 18.84 -35.50 -5.98
N ALA A 6 19.40 -35.06 -4.86
CA ALA A 6 19.42 -35.86 -3.63
C ALA A 6 18.33 -35.32 -2.69
N MET A 7 17.22 -36.03 -2.57
CA MET A 7 16.29 -35.84 -1.46
C MET A 7 16.90 -36.54 -0.24
N GLU A 8 17.62 -35.78 0.58
CA GLU A 8 18.05 -36.25 1.88
C GLU A 8 17.08 -35.75 2.96
N SER A 9 16.37 -36.72 3.53
CA SER A 9 15.36 -36.55 4.55
C SER A 9 15.91 -35.81 5.78
N ASN A 10 15.17 -34.78 6.20
CA ASN A 10 15.17 -34.22 7.55
C ASN A 10 16.27 -33.23 7.97
N ARG A 11 16.91 -32.52 7.04
CA ARG A 11 17.67 -31.29 7.35
C ARG A 11 17.10 -30.08 6.60
N LEU A 12 16.70 -29.07 7.36
CA LEU A 12 16.42 -27.72 6.87
C LEU A 12 17.69 -27.16 6.20
N SER A 13 17.83 -27.40 4.91
CA SER A 13 18.94 -26.90 4.10
C SER A 13 18.38 -25.85 3.15
N VAL A 14 18.68 -24.58 3.43
CA VAL A 14 18.39 -23.48 2.54
C VAL A 14 19.34 -23.62 1.35
N LEU A 15 18.82 -24.06 0.20
CA LEU A 15 19.56 -24.09 -1.05
C LEU A 15 19.35 -22.73 -1.74
N ALA A 16 20.36 -21.86 -1.68
CA ALA A 16 20.37 -20.60 -2.40
C ALA A 16 21.07 -20.80 -3.75
N ILE A 17 20.31 -20.80 -4.83
CA ILE A 17 20.83 -20.71 -6.20
C ILE A 17 20.31 -19.38 -6.70
N VAL A 18 21.15 -18.36 -6.83
CA VAL A 18 20.70 -17.04 -7.32
C VAL A 18 19.91 -17.25 -8.62
N PRO A 19 18.60 -16.90 -8.69
CA PRO A 19 17.80 -16.01 -7.84
C PRO A 19 16.64 -16.69 -7.06
N LEU A 20 16.88 -17.85 -6.45
CA LEU A 20 15.90 -18.72 -5.80
C LEU A 20 16.38 -19.13 -4.40
N VAL A 21 15.53 -18.93 -3.39
CA VAL A 21 15.73 -19.44 -2.03
C VAL A 21 14.58 -20.37 -1.68
N LEU A 22 14.90 -21.60 -1.30
CA LEU A 22 13.91 -22.60 -0.88
C LEU A 22 13.84 -22.70 0.64
N ILE A 23 12.64 -22.53 1.19
CA ILE A 23 12.28 -22.63 2.60
C ILE A 23 11.17 -23.71 2.70
N PRO A 24 10.96 -24.42 3.83
CA PRO A 24 9.85 -25.36 3.91
C PRO A 24 8.51 -24.71 3.59
N ASN A 25 7.84 -25.21 2.54
CA ASN A 25 6.57 -24.72 1.99
C ASN A 25 6.61 -23.35 1.29
N ASP A 26 7.76 -22.69 1.23
CA ASP A 26 7.91 -21.35 0.66
C ASP A 26 9.08 -21.27 -0.32
N VAL A 27 8.91 -20.46 -1.36
CA VAL A 27 9.91 -20.23 -2.39
C VAL A 27 10.03 -18.73 -2.59
N ASP A 28 11.20 -18.19 -2.29
CA ASP A 28 11.52 -16.79 -2.55
C ASP A 28 12.25 -16.67 -3.89
N ILE A 29 11.75 -15.77 -4.73
CA ILE A 29 12.18 -15.57 -6.12
C ILE A 29 12.63 -14.13 -6.25
N GLY A 30 13.94 -13.94 -6.34
CA GLY A 30 14.56 -12.64 -6.60
C GLY A 30 14.64 -12.27 -8.08
N ASP A 31 14.15 -13.13 -8.99
CA ASP A 31 14.19 -12.89 -10.43
C ASP A 31 13.09 -11.92 -10.89
N GLY A 32 13.50 -10.80 -11.46
CA GLY A 32 12.60 -9.84 -12.12
C GLY A 32 11.72 -10.47 -13.20
N ALA A 33 12.21 -11.50 -13.91
CA ALA A 33 11.45 -12.18 -14.97
C ALA A 33 10.29 -13.02 -14.42
N GLY A 34 10.34 -13.43 -13.14
CA GLY A 34 9.32 -14.26 -12.51
C GLY A 34 8.05 -13.51 -12.11
N PHE A 35 8.10 -12.18 -11.98
CA PHE A 35 6.99 -11.40 -11.45
C PHE A 35 5.72 -11.50 -12.31
N THR A 36 5.84 -11.46 -13.63
CA THR A 36 4.67 -11.55 -14.53
C THR A 36 3.95 -12.89 -14.36
N LEU A 37 4.71 -13.98 -14.22
CA LEU A 37 4.17 -15.32 -14.02
C LEU A 37 3.42 -15.43 -12.68
N ILE A 38 4.00 -14.88 -11.60
CA ILE A 38 3.42 -14.96 -10.25
C ILE A 38 2.19 -14.05 -10.10
N TYR A 39 2.25 -12.82 -10.63
CA TYR A 39 1.24 -11.80 -10.33
C TYR A 39 0.16 -11.62 -11.39
N SER A 40 0.38 -12.04 -12.64
CA SER A 40 -0.49 -11.66 -13.77
C SER A 40 -0.89 -12.83 -14.67
N GLU A 41 0.04 -13.72 -15.01
CA GLU A 41 -0.24 -14.79 -15.95
C GLU A 41 -1.31 -15.76 -15.40
N LYS A 42 -2.31 -16.11 -16.23
CA LYS A 42 -3.46 -16.95 -15.86
C LYS A 42 -4.25 -16.48 -14.63
N GLY A 43 -4.19 -15.18 -14.32
CA GLY A 43 -4.86 -14.58 -13.16
C GLY A 43 -3.99 -14.45 -11.92
N GLY A 44 -2.71 -14.84 -12.00
CA GLY A 44 -1.76 -14.80 -10.91
C GLY A 44 -2.01 -15.88 -9.85
N PHE A 45 -1.07 -15.99 -8.92
CA PHE A 45 -1.13 -16.92 -7.81
C PHE A 45 -2.14 -16.44 -6.78
N PHE A 46 -2.77 -17.38 -6.08
CA PHE A 46 -3.62 -17.06 -4.94
C PHE A 46 -2.80 -16.43 -3.82
N LYS A 47 -3.43 -15.54 -3.04
CA LYS A 47 -2.81 -15.03 -1.83
C LYS A 47 -2.66 -16.16 -0.82
N ALA A 48 -1.56 -16.13 -0.06
CA ALA A 48 -1.33 -17.03 1.04
C ALA A 48 -2.42 -16.85 2.13
N PRO A 49 -2.75 -17.90 2.90
CA PRO A 49 -3.77 -17.83 3.95
C PRO A 49 -3.55 -16.71 4.97
N CYS A 50 -2.30 -16.32 5.23
CA CYS A 50 -1.95 -15.25 6.16
C CYS A 50 -2.54 -13.88 5.79
N TYR A 51 -2.99 -13.68 4.55
CA TYR A 51 -3.66 -12.44 4.15
C TYR A 51 -5.00 -12.22 4.88
N SER A 52 -5.66 -13.27 5.40
CA SER A 52 -6.87 -13.12 6.21
C SER A 52 -6.62 -12.40 7.55
N ASN A 53 -5.38 -12.31 7.99
CA ASN A 53 -5.00 -11.49 9.15
C ASN A 53 -5.32 -10.00 8.94
N PHE A 54 -5.52 -9.57 7.69
CA PHE A 54 -5.88 -8.20 7.32
C PHE A 54 -7.37 -8.03 7.00
N ASP A 55 -8.21 -9.01 7.38
CA ASP A 55 -9.65 -8.86 7.31
C ASP A 55 -10.11 -7.76 8.26
N PHE A 56 -11.00 -6.90 7.77
CA PHE A 56 -11.53 -5.81 8.58
C PHE A 56 -12.80 -6.28 9.28
N ASN A 57 -12.77 -6.38 10.61
CA ASN A 57 -13.88 -6.90 11.41
C ASN A 57 -14.39 -8.28 10.93
N GLY A 58 -13.47 -9.16 10.50
CA GLY A 58 -13.81 -10.49 9.98
C GLY A 58 -14.35 -10.51 8.54
N HIS A 59 -14.33 -9.37 7.84
CA HIS A 59 -14.74 -9.27 6.44
C HIS A 59 -13.52 -9.11 5.52
N PRO A 60 -13.42 -9.95 4.45
CA PRO A 60 -12.36 -9.80 3.46
C PRO A 60 -12.44 -8.50 2.68
N THR A 61 -11.34 -7.76 2.68
CA THR A 61 -11.13 -6.53 1.91
C THR A 61 -10.55 -6.84 0.53
N ILE A 62 -10.43 -5.83 -0.33
CA ILE A 62 -9.73 -5.94 -1.62
C ILE A 62 -8.27 -6.40 -1.46
N PHE A 63 -7.67 -6.13 -0.29
CA PHE A 63 -6.29 -6.45 0.04
C PHE A 63 -6.15 -7.79 0.77
N SER A 64 -7.18 -8.28 1.46
CA SER A 64 -7.12 -9.54 2.22
C SER A 64 -7.86 -10.72 1.56
N ALA A 65 -8.79 -10.46 0.64
CA ALA A 65 -9.56 -11.50 -0.04
C ALA A 65 -8.65 -12.51 -0.76
N LEU A 66 -8.75 -13.79 -0.34
CA LEU A 66 -7.96 -14.91 -0.86
C LEU A 66 -8.45 -15.39 -2.23
N ILE A 67 -9.76 -15.29 -2.48
CA ILE A 67 -10.39 -15.73 -3.74
C ILE A 67 -10.43 -14.55 -4.73
N PRO A 68 -9.77 -14.65 -5.91
CA PRO A 68 -9.69 -13.59 -6.89
C PRO A 68 -11.06 -13.12 -7.41
N ALA A 69 -12.04 -14.02 -7.51
CA ALA A 69 -13.40 -13.68 -7.94
C ALA A 69 -14.05 -12.64 -7.00
N HIS A 70 -13.98 -12.85 -5.68
CA HIS A 70 -14.50 -11.91 -4.68
C HIS A 70 -13.76 -10.57 -4.72
N ARG A 71 -12.42 -10.61 -4.83
CA ARG A 71 -11.60 -9.40 -5.00
C ARG A 71 -11.98 -8.62 -6.26
N SER A 72 -12.21 -9.31 -7.39
CA SER A 72 -12.41 -8.67 -8.70
C SER A 72 -13.63 -7.75 -8.73
N ILE A 73 -14.70 -8.11 -8.01
CA ILE A 73 -15.92 -7.31 -7.89
C ILE A 73 -15.61 -6.00 -7.16
N GLN A 74 -14.95 -6.08 -6.00
CA GLN A 74 -14.57 -4.92 -5.20
C GLN A 74 -13.58 -4.02 -5.96
N ALA A 75 -12.60 -4.62 -6.64
CA ALA A 75 -11.60 -3.89 -7.44
C ALA A 75 -12.23 -3.08 -8.58
N LYS A 76 -13.23 -3.65 -9.28
CA LYS A 76 -13.95 -2.94 -10.35
C LYS A 76 -14.75 -1.73 -9.85
N VAL A 77 -15.20 -1.75 -8.60
CA VAL A 77 -15.86 -0.59 -7.98
C VAL A 77 -14.82 0.49 -7.66
N VAL A 78 -13.73 0.11 -6.99
CA VAL A 78 -12.69 1.05 -6.53
C VAL A 78 -11.95 1.69 -7.70
N ILE A 79 -11.65 0.97 -8.78
CA ILE A 79 -10.85 1.49 -9.89
C ILE A 79 -11.48 2.72 -10.57
N ARG A 80 -12.81 2.84 -10.54
CA ARG A 80 -13.51 4.01 -11.10
C ARG A 80 -13.24 5.28 -10.29
N LEU A 81 -13.09 5.15 -8.96
CA LEU A 81 -12.75 6.24 -8.04
C LEU A 81 -11.31 6.73 -8.24
N LEU A 82 -10.47 5.94 -8.90
CA LEU A 82 -9.07 6.25 -9.18
C LEU A 82 -8.81 6.39 -10.70
N SER A 83 -9.86 6.65 -11.48
CA SER A 83 -9.69 6.86 -12.92
C SER A 83 -8.92 8.15 -13.20
N PRO A 84 -8.04 8.19 -14.23
CA PRO A 84 -7.30 9.39 -14.58
C PRO A 84 -8.21 10.60 -14.80
N ALA A 85 -9.36 10.40 -15.44
CA ALA A 85 -10.34 11.46 -15.67
C ALA A 85 -10.85 12.10 -14.36
N LEU A 86 -11.12 11.29 -13.32
CA LEU A 86 -11.55 11.80 -12.02
C LEU A 86 -10.41 12.49 -11.28
N ILE A 87 -9.20 11.92 -11.34
CA ILE A 87 -8.00 12.51 -10.73
C ILE A 87 -7.72 13.89 -11.32
N TYR A 88 -7.73 14.04 -12.64
CA TYR A 88 -7.41 15.31 -13.29
C TYR A 88 -8.53 16.35 -13.14
N LYS A 89 -9.81 15.94 -13.19
CA LYS A 89 -10.93 16.89 -13.17
C LYS A 89 -11.31 17.33 -11.76
N GLU A 90 -11.31 16.41 -10.80
CA GLU A 90 -11.80 16.64 -9.44
C GLU A 90 -10.66 16.60 -8.40
N GLY A 91 -9.66 15.75 -8.61
CA GLY A 91 -8.54 15.57 -7.67
C GLY A 91 -7.54 16.72 -7.65
N ASP A 92 -7.33 17.43 -8.76
CA ASP A 92 -6.32 18.51 -8.85
C ASP A 92 -6.63 19.64 -7.87
N ALA A 93 -7.87 20.12 -7.82
CA ALA A 93 -8.28 21.18 -6.90
C ALA A 93 -8.11 20.77 -5.42
N VAL A 94 -8.44 19.53 -5.08
CA VAL A 94 -8.26 18.97 -3.73
C VAL A 94 -6.78 18.91 -3.38
N LEU A 95 -5.96 18.36 -4.27
CA LEU A 95 -4.51 18.27 -4.07
C LEU A 95 -3.88 19.64 -3.86
N GLN A 96 -4.20 20.61 -4.73
CA GLN A 96 -3.70 21.98 -4.62
C GLN A 96 -4.11 22.63 -3.30
N SER A 97 -5.36 22.42 -2.86
CA SER A 97 -5.83 22.94 -1.57
C SER A 97 -5.06 22.33 -0.40
N CYS A 98 -4.92 20.99 -0.35
CA CYS A 98 -4.21 20.32 0.73
C CYS A 98 -2.72 20.69 0.77
N VAL A 99 -2.07 20.83 -0.39
CA VAL A 99 -0.67 21.26 -0.49
C VAL A 99 -0.50 22.71 -0.01
N LYS A 100 -1.41 23.62 -0.36
CA LYS A 100 -1.39 25.00 0.14
C LYS A 100 -1.51 25.04 1.66
N SER A 101 -2.43 24.28 2.24
CA SER A 101 -2.55 24.16 3.70
C SER A 101 -1.28 23.61 4.33
N LEU A 102 -0.67 22.58 3.73
CA LEU A 102 0.58 22.01 4.21
C LEU A 102 1.72 23.04 4.25
N ILE A 103 1.90 23.77 3.14
CA ILE A 103 2.94 24.80 3.02
C ILE A 103 2.70 25.92 4.05
N ALA A 104 1.45 26.30 4.30
CA ALA A 104 1.11 27.27 5.33
C ALA A 104 1.55 26.77 6.72
N SER A 105 1.21 25.53 7.08
CA SER A 105 1.62 24.93 8.36
C SER A 105 3.14 24.80 8.49
N ILE A 106 3.86 24.44 7.43
CA ILE A 106 5.33 24.37 7.44
C ILE A 106 5.94 25.76 7.66
N LYS A 107 5.40 26.80 7.01
CA LYS A 107 5.89 28.18 7.17
C LYS A 107 5.64 28.72 8.58
N GLU A 108 4.49 28.40 9.16
CA GLU A 108 4.14 28.75 10.54
C GLU A 108 5.05 28.04 11.55
N ALA A 109 5.27 26.74 11.38
CA ALA A 109 6.18 26.00 12.24
C ALA A 109 7.63 26.52 12.08
N ALA A 110 8.06 26.86 10.86
CA ALA A 110 9.38 27.44 10.62
C ALA A 110 9.56 28.82 11.27
N SER A 111 8.52 29.66 11.33
CA SER A 111 8.58 30.97 12.02
C SER A 111 8.71 30.82 13.53
N SER A 112 8.26 29.70 14.10
CA SER A 112 8.43 29.37 15.51
C SER A 112 9.85 28.88 15.88
N GLY A 113 10.71 28.62 14.88
CA GLY A 113 12.06 28.07 15.07
C GLY A 113 12.09 26.60 15.52
N LYS A 114 10.94 25.93 15.62
CA LYS A 114 10.84 24.52 16.00
C LYS A 114 11.02 23.60 14.78
N PRO A 115 11.60 22.40 14.96
CA PRO A 115 11.66 21.40 13.91
C PRO A 115 10.26 20.97 13.42
N VAL A 116 10.12 20.77 12.12
CA VAL A 116 8.87 20.26 11.50
C VAL A 116 8.96 18.74 11.37
N ASN A 117 7.98 18.01 11.89
CA ASN A 117 7.88 16.57 11.72
C ASN A 117 7.31 16.21 10.33
N MET A 118 8.20 16.11 9.34
CA MET A 118 7.82 15.81 7.95
C MET A 118 7.08 14.48 7.79
N LEU A 119 7.29 13.48 8.65
CA LEU A 119 6.57 12.21 8.57
C LEU A 119 5.08 12.39 8.89
N ILE A 120 4.77 13.11 9.95
CA ILE A 120 3.39 13.41 10.33
C ILE A 120 2.76 14.34 9.29
N THR A 121 3.47 15.40 8.92
CA THR A 121 3.02 16.39 7.93
C THR A 121 2.64 15.74 6.60
N VAL A 122 3.51 14.89 6.03
CA VAL A 122 3.23 14.19 4.76
C VAL A 122 2.17 13.11 4.93
N ARG A 123 2.10 12.41 6.07
CA ARG A 123 1.01 11.46 6.37
C ARG A 123 -0.35 12.16 6.35
N CYS A 124 -0.47 13.33 6.98
CA CYS A 124 -1.71 14.11 6.99
C CYS A 124 -2.07 14.62 5.60
N LEU A 125 -1.09 15.05 4.81
CA LEU A 125 -1.31 15.40 3.40
C LEU A 125 -1.91 14.22 2.64
N ALA A 126 -1.28 13.05 2.70
CA ALA A 126 -1.73 11.86 1.99
C ALA A 126 -3.16 11.48 2.41
N PHE A 127 -3.45 11.52 3.71
CA PHE A 127 -4.78 11.25 4.23
C PHE A 127 -5.82 12.25 3.72
N SER A 128 -5.58 13.56 3.88
CA SER A 128 -6.52 14.61 3.44
C SER A 128 -6.76 14.62 1.93
N VAL A 129 -5.74 14.32 1.12
CA VAL A 129 -5.88 14.21 -0.34
C VAL A 129 -6.72 13.00 -0.71
N VAL A 130 -6.41 11.81 -0.16
CA VAL A 130 -7.12 10.58 -0.49
C VAL A 130 -8.58 10.64 -0.03
N THR A 131 -8.86 11.13 1.18
CA THR A 131 -10.23 11.29 1.67
C THR A 131 -10.98 12.40 0.93
N GLY A 132 -10.33 13.53 0.65
CA GLY A 132 -10.89 14.62 -0.13
C GLY A 132 -11.29 14.16 -1.54
N HIS A 133 -10.43 13.37 -2.18
CA HIS A 133 -10.66 12.82 -3.52
C HIS A 133 -11.73 11.72 -3.52
N ILE A 134 -11.59 10.72 -2.65
CA ILE A 134 -12.45 9.52 -2.65
C ILE A 134 -13.80 9.77 -1.98
N LEU A 135 -13.81 10.42 -0.81
CA LEU A 135 -15.01 10.64 0.01
C LEU A 135 -15.69 11.98 -0.27
N ARG A 136 -15.09 12.81 -1.13
CA ARG A 136 -15.57 14.16 -1.46
C ARG A 136 -15.75 15.04 -0.23
N LYS A 137 -15.00 14.73 0.82
CA LYS A 137 -14.95 15.45 2.10
C LYS A 137 -13.50 15.53 2.49
N THR A 138 -12.99 16.75 2.62
CA THR A 138 -11.67 16.97 3.22
C THR A 138 -11.78 16.59 4.69
N SER A 139 -11.30 15.39 5.06
CA SER A 139 -11.00 15.14 6.46
C SER A 139 -9.95 16.16 6.85
N GLY A 140 -10.22 16.97 7.87
CA GLY A 140 -9.36 18.08 8.27
C GLY A 140 -8.00 17.65 8.80
N GLY A 141 -7.39 16.54 8.39
CA GLY A 141 -6.09 16.06 8.90
C GLY A 141 -4.99 17.13 8.85
N VAL A 142 -4.91 17.92 7.77
CA VAL A 142 -3.99 19.08 7.73
C VAL A 142 -4.44 20.23 8.64
N ALA A 143 -5.75 20.45 8.81
CA ALA A 143 -6.28 21.44 9.76
C ALA A 143 -6.07 21.01 11.23
N GLN A 144 -6.17 19.71 11.52
CA GLN A 144 -5.98 19.11 12.84
C GLN A 144 -4.51 19.13 13.28
N LEU A 145 -3.56 19.22 12.33
CA LEU A 145 -2.17 19.57 12.64
C LEU A 145 -2.05 21.00 13.19
N MET A 146 -2.89 21.93 12.73
CA MET A 146 -2.91 23.29 13.26
C MET A 146 -3.60 23.35 14.64
N ASP A 147 -4.47 22.39 14.94
CA ASP A 147 -5.15 22.25 16.23
C ASP A 147 -4.33 21.46 17.28
N GLY A 148 -3.13 20.98 16.95
CA GLY A 148 -2.20 20.34 17.90
C GLY A 148 -2.56 18.90 18.33
N TRP A 149 -3.53 18.25 17.66
CA TRP A 149 -4.02 16.92 18.07
C TRP A 149 -3.07 15.76 17.74
N MET A 150 -2.05 15.98 16.92
CA MET A 150 -1.14 14.92 16.46
C MET A 150 0.30 15.08 16.96
N ASP A 151 0.55 16.00 17.89
CA ASP A 151 1.86 16.20 18.53
C ASP A 151 2.12 15.23 19.70
N THR A 152 1.14 14.39 20.04
CA THR A 152 1.26 13.38 21.09
C THR A 152 1.44 11.99 20.48
N GLU A 153 2.66 11.70 20.01
CA GLU A 153 3.26 10.35 19.96
C GLU A 153 4.74 10.42 19.54
#